data_AF-A0A172TVG4-F1
#
_entry.id   AF-A0A172TVG4-F1
#
_cell.length_a   1.000
_cell.length_b   1.000
_cell.length_c   1.000
_cell.angle_alpha   90.00
_cell.angle_beta   90.00
_cell.angle_gamma   90.00
#
_symmetry.space_group_name_H-M   'P 1'
#
loop_
_entity.id
_entity.type
_entity.pdbx_description
1 polymer ?
#
loop_
_entity_poly.entity_id
_entity_poly.type
_entity_poly.pdbx_seq_one_letter_code
_entity_poly.pdbx_strand_id
1 'polypeptide(L)'
;MQEDVAKHIILDALRFRAKQGQVKVCASVLMPNHIHLIWRISKGQKREVVQRDFLKFTARAILEYLNKANPALYAKLQVHAADRALQVWKRDSMSIDLYSGKFLKQKTDYIHANPCQPKWNLVAHPVDYYYSSAAYYENGSDPFQLLTHFSDI
;
A
#
# COMPACT_ATOMS: atom_id res chain seq x y z
N MET A 1 -9.92 12.21 -13.72
CA MET A 1 -9.11 11.84 -12.53
C MET A 1 -7.68 11.74 -13.02
N GLN A 2 -6.74 12.56 -12.52
CA GLN A 2 -5.34 12.44 -12.92
C GLN A 2 -4.78 11.18 -12.24
N GLU A 3 -4.37 10.17 -13.01
CA GLU A 3 -3.81 8.93 -12.46
C GLU A 3 -2.54 9.24 -11.65
N ASP A 4 -2.51 8.80 -10.38
CA ASP A 4 -1.36 9.00 -9.51
C ASP A 4 -0.30 7.92 -9.78
N VAL A 5 0.68 8.27 -10.61
CA VAL A 5 1.76 7.37 -11.05
C VAL A 5 2.48 6.70 -9.88
N ALA A 6 2.68 7.40 -8.75
CA ALA A 6 3.33 6.82 -7.58
C ALA A 6 2.48 5.71 -6.94
N LYS A 7 1.15 5.90 -6.89
CA LYS A 7 0.23 4.83 -6.43
C LYS A 7 0.24 3.64 -7.39
N HIS A 8 0.30 3.87 -8.70
CA HIS A 8 0.39 2.78 -9.68
C HIS A 8 1.69 1.97 -9.55
N ILE A 9 2.84 2.64 -9.31
CA ILE A 9 4.11 1.95 -9.02
C ILE A 9 3.96 1.00 -7.82
N ILE A 10 3.27 1.43 -6.77
CA ILE A 10 3.02 0.61 -5.56
C ILE A 10 2.11 -0.58 -5.91
N LEU A 11 1.00 -0.33 -6.63
CA LEU A 11 0.05 -1.36 -7.03
C LEU A 11 0.70 -2.41 -7.92
N ASP A 12 1.48 -2.01 -8.92
CA ASP A 12 2.16 -2.94 -9.82
C ASP A 12 3.24 -3.75 -9.09
N ALA A 13 3.95 -3.15 -8.14
CA ALA A 13 4.88 -3.88 -7.29
C ALA A 13 4.17 -4.94 -6.42
N LEU A 14 2.98 -4.63 -5.88
CA LEU A 14 2.17 -5.61 -5.14
C LEU A 14 1.65 -6.71 -6.07
N ARG A 15 1.11 -6.35 -7.23
CA ARG A 15 0.60 -7.29 -8.24
C ARG A 15 1.67 -8.24 -8.72
N PHE A 16 2.88 -7.74 -8.98
CA PHE A 16 4.02 -8.56 -9.36
C PHE A 16 4.28 -9.63 -8.30
N ARG A 17 4.36 -9.24 -7.01
CA ARG A 17 4.59 -10.19 -5.91
C ARG A 17 3.47 -11.20 -5.72
N ALA A 18 2.23 -10.76 -5.87
CA ALA A 18 1.06 -11.64 -5.82
C ALA A 18 1.12 -12.68 -6.96
N LYS A 19 1.43 -12.26 -8.19
CA LYS A 19 1.62 -13.15 -9.35
C LYS A 19 2.80 -14.12 -9.17
N GLN A 20 3.86 -13.71 -8.47
CA GLN A 20 4.97 -14.59 -8.10
C GLN A 20 4.63 -15.54 -6.94
N GLY A 21 3.40 -15.51 -6.42
CA GLY A 21 2.97 -16.33 -5.29
C GLY A 21 3.68 -15.98 -3.98
N GLN A 22 4.30 -14.81 -3.86
CA GLN A 22 5.04 -14.40 -2.66
C GLN A 22 4.13 -13.87 -1.56
N VAL A 23 3.00 -13.27 -1.97
CA VAL A 23 2.03 -12.67 -1.06
C VAL A 23 0.61 -12.89 -1.57
N LYS A 24 -0.35 -12.86 -0.65
CA LYS A 24 -1.77 -12.62 -0.95
C LYS A 24 -2.15 -11.28 -0.32
N VAL A 25 -2.78 -10.37 -1.08
CA VAL A 25 -3.17 -9.05 -0.57
C VAL A 25 -4.66 -9.06 -0.28
N CYS A 26 -5.03 -8.85 0.98
CA CYS A 26 -6.40 -8.99 1.43
C CYS A 26 -7.11 -7.64 1.43
N ALA A 27 -6.42 -6.61 1.94
CA ALA A 27 -6.96 -5.27 1.92
C ALA A 27 -5.84 -4.23 1.78
N SER A 28 -6.14 -3.13 1.10
CA SER A 28 -5.19 -2.04 0.89
C SER A 28 -5.90 -0.69 0.85
N VAL A 29 -5.19 0.36 1.28
CA VAL A 29 -5.58 1.76 1.08
C VAL A 29 -4.31 2.55 0.80
N LEU A 30 -4.21 3.14 -0.38
CA LEU A 30 -3.08 4.00 -0.76
C LEU A 30 -3.49 5.47 -0.59
N MET A 31 -3.15 6.03 0.57
CA MET A 31 -3.42 7.42 0.91
C MET A 31 -2.41 8.35 0.18
N PRO A 32 -2.65 9.67 0.16
CA PRO A 32 -1.73 10.61 -0.51
C PRO A 32 -0.28 10.58 -0.02
N ASN A 33 -0.01 10.18 1.24
CA ASN A 33 1.34 10.21 1.81
C ASN A 33 1.75 8.93 2.58
N HIS A 34 0.89 7.91 2.64
CA HIS A 34 1.19 6.63 3.29
C HIS A 34 0.29 5.52 2.73
N ILE A 35 0.57 4.28 3.11
CA ILE A 35 -0.25 3.14 2.72
C ILE A 35 -0.66 2.34 3.96
N HIS A 36 -1.83 1.72 3.88
CA HIS A 36 -2.23 0.62 4.76
C HIS A 36 -2.34 -0.64 3.92
N LEU A 37 -1.78 -1.74 4.45
CA LEU A 37 -1.72 -3.02 3.74
C LEU A 37 -1.99 -4.16 4.72
N ILE A 38 -2.95 -4.99 4.37
CA ILE A 38 -3.22 -6.28 5.01
C ILE A 38 -2.91 -7.34 3.95
N TRP A 39 -1.95 -8.18 4.26
CA TRP A 39 -1.42 -9.20 3.36
C TRP A 39 -0.96 -10.43 4.14
N ARG A 40 -0.93 -11.56 3.44
CA ARG A 40 -0.34 -12.80 3.93
C ARG A 40 0.95 -13.07 3.15
N ILE A 41 2.04 -13.30 3.86
CA ILE A 41 3.30 -13.75 3.28
C ILE A 41 3.20 -15.26 3.03
N SER A 42 3.53 -15.70 1.83
CA SER A 42 3.44 -17.12 1.45
C SER A 42 4.47 -17.98 2.18
N LYS A 43 4.15 -19.28 2.34
CA LYS A 43 5.03 -20.26 2.97
C LYS A 43 6.40 -20.29 2.27
N GLY A 44 7.47 -20.32 3.06
CA GLY A 44 8.86 -20.33 2.56
C GLY A 44 9.44 -18.94 2.27
N GLN A 45 8.63 -17.87 2.34
CA GLN A 45 9.10 -16.49 2.30
C GLN A 45 9.26 -15.94 3.72
N LYS A 46 10.21 -15.03 3.89
CA LYS A 46 10.37 -14.24 5.13
C LYS A 46 9.72 -12.88 4.95
N ARG A 47 8.85 -12.48 5.88
CA ARG A 47 8.10 -11.20 5.82
C ARG A 47 9.04 -10.02 5.63
N GLU A 48 10.10 -9.95 6.41
CA GLU A 48 11.10 -8.89 6.38
C GLU A 48 11.83 -8.79 5.04
N VAL A 49 12.06 -9.92 4.36
CA VAL A 49 12.69 -9.94 3.03
C VAL A 49 11.73 -9.41 1.99
N VAL A 50 10.49 -9.93 1.96
CA VAL A 50 9.46 -9.49 1.01
C VAL A 50 9.17 -7.99 1.19
N GLN A 51 9.03 -7.54 2.43
CA GLN A 51 8.77 -6.15 2.74
C GLN A 51 9.95 -5.25 2.37
N ARG A 52 11.19 -5.62 2.73
CA ARG A 52 12.39 -4.85 2.37
C ARG A 52 12.49 -4.67 0.86
N ASP A 53 12.33 -5.76 0.11
CA ASP A 53 12.49 -5.72 -1.34
C ASP A 53 11.36 -4.93 -1.99
N PHE A 54 10.13 -4.99 -1.44
CA PHE A 54 9.00 -4.20 -1.89
C PHE A 54 9.24 -2.70 -1.69
N LEU A 55 9.64 -2.29 -0.48
CA LEU A 55 9.91 -0.89 -0.16
C LEU A 55 11.11 -0.36 -0.94
N LYS A 56 12.16 -1.16 -1.13
CA LYS A 56 13.33 -0.79 -1.93
C LYS A 56 12.96 -0.55 -3.40
N PHE A 57 12.22 -1.47 -4.00
CA PHE A 57 11.79 -1.35 -5.40
C PHE A 57 10.94 -0.11 -5.61
N THR A 58 9.88 0.05 -4.81
CA THR A 58 8.94 1.16 -4.93
C THR A 58 9.61 2.51 -4.65
N ALA A 59 10.50 2.60 -3.65
CA ALA A 59 11.23 3.84 -3.40
C ALA A 59 12.07 4.26 -4.60
N ARG A 60 12.81 3.33 -5.21
CA ARG A 60 13.63 3.64 -6.39
C ARG A 60 12.77 4.13 -7.56
N ALA A 61 11.70 3.41 -7.89
CA ALA A 61 10.83 3.76 -9.00
C ALA A 61 10.10 5.11 -8.77
N ILE A 62 9.65 5.39 -7.54
CA ILE A 62 9.04 6.67 -7.20
C ILE A 62 10.06 7.81 -7.32
N LEU A 63 11.29 7.64 -6.84
CA LEU A 63 12.33 8.65 -6.97
C LEU A 63 12.70 8.93 -8.44
N GLU A 64 12.84 7.89 -9.25
CA GLU A 64 13.11 8.02 -10.69
C GLU A 64 12.00 8.80 -11.41
N TYR A 65 10.73 8.54 -11.07
CA TYR A 65 9.58 9.28 -11.59
C TYR A 65 9.60 10.74 -11.12
N LEU A 66 9.70 10.98 -9.80
CA LEU A 66 9.61 12.32 -9.23
C LEU A 66 10.75 13.23 -9.69
N ASN A 67 11.96 12.69 -9.90
CA ASN A 67 13.08 13.47 -10.42
C ASN A 67 12.76 14.12 -11.79
N LYS A 68 11.92 13.48 -12.60
CA LYS A 68 11.52 13.97 -13.93
C LYS A 68 10.23 14.77 -13.88
N ALA A 69 9.23 14.27 -13.15
CA ALA A 69 7.86 14.80 -13.21
C ALA A 69 7.56 15.85 -12.13
N ASN A 70 8.23 15.80 -10.97
CA ASN A 70 8.01 16.74 -9.88
C ASN A 70 9.29 16.96 -9.05
N PRO A 71 10.26 17.72 -9.58
CA PRO A 71 11.54 17.98 -8.90
C PRO A 71 11.37 18.65 -7.52
N ALA A 72 10.30 19.43 -7.33
CA ALA A 72 10.00 20.07 -6.05
C ALA A 72 9.65 19.04 -4.95
N LEU A 73 8.82 18.04 -5.26
CA LEU A 73 8.54 16.95 -4.32
C LEU A 73 9.76 16.05 -4.14
N TYR A 74 10.51 15.78 -5.21
CA TYR A 74 11.76 15.03 -5.13
C TYR A 74 12.75 15.65 -4.14
N ALA A 75 12.94 16.98 -4.19
CA ALA A 75 13.82 17.69 -3.27
C ALA A 75 13.38 17.56 -1.80
N LYS A 76 12.07 17.51 -1.53
CA LYS A 76 11.53 17.29 -0.17
C LYS A 76 11.82 15.91 0.39
N LEU A 77 12.23 14.95 -0.43
CA LEU A 77 12.60 13.61 0.00
C LEU A 77 14.09 13.51 0.38
N GLN A 78 14.86 14.59 0.22
CA GLN A 78 16.25 14.62 0.66
C GLN A 78 16.33 14.56 2.19
N VAL A 79 17.27 13.77 2.68
CA VAL A 79 17.51 13.58 4.12
C VAL A 79 19.01 13.66 4.42
N HIS A 80 19.34 14.17 5.60
CA HIS A 80 20.71 14.19 6.10
C HIS A 80 20.99 12.93 6.95
N ALA A 81 20.89 11.76 6.32
CA ALA A 81 21.17 10.49 6.97
C ALA A 81 22.52 9.94 6.50
N ALA A 82 23.28 9.33 7.42
CA ALA A 82 24.60 8.77 7.10
C ALA A 82 24.56 7.66 6.03
N ASP A 83 23.43 6.98 5.89
CA ASP A 83 23.26 5.81 5.03
C ASP A 83 22.51 6.09 3.71
N ARG A 84 21.93 7.29 3.53
CA ARG A 84 21.13 7.64 2.35
C ARG A 84 20.93 9.14 2.19
N ALA A 85 20.87 9.61 0.95
CA ALA A 85 20.57 11.00 0.62
C ALA A 85 19.07 11.26 0.39
N LEU A 86 18.27 10.23 0.09
CA LEU A 86 16.85 10.33 -0.23
C LEU A 86 16.05 9.27 0.53
N GLN A 87 14.82 9.61 0.94
CA GLN A 87 13.94 8.70 1.67
C GLN A 87 12.47 8.87 1.28
N VAL A 88 11.90 7.84 0.65
CA VAL A 88 10.46 7.74 0.35
C VAL A 88 9.69 7.18 1.55
N TRP A 89 10.12 6.03 2.06
CA TRP A 89 9.46 5.33 3.15
C TRP A 89 10.08 5.67 4.50
N LYS A 90 9.24 5.81 5.54
CA LYS A 90 9.71 5.87 6.92
C LYS A 90 10.46 4.57 7.27
N ARG A 91 11.49 4.67 8.13
CA ARG A 91 12.30 3.52 8.57
C ARG A 91 11.46 2.49 9.32
N ASP A 92 10.62 2.97 10.24
CA ASP A 92 9.83 2.11 11.11
C ASP A 92 8.41 1.97 10.58
N SER A 93 8.21 0.96 9.72
CA SER A 93 6.87 0.53 9.33
C SER A 93 6.21 -0.19 10.50
N MET A 94 5.05 0.29 10.94
CA MET A 94 4.24 -0.42 11.92
C MET A 94 3.72 -1.72 11.30
N SER A 95 4.06 -2.86 11.91
CA SER A 95 3.57 -4.19 11.53
C SER A 95 2.87 -4.81 12.73
N ILE A 96 1.68 -5.37 12.51
CA ILE A 96 0.87 -6.00 13.55
C ILE A 96 0.37 -7.32 12.99
N ASP A 97 0.59 -8.41 13.72
CA ASP A 97 0.09 -9.74 13.34
C ASP A 97 -1.41 -9.84 13.60
N LEU A 98 -2.16 -10.34 12.61
CA LEU A 98 -3.60 -10.51 12.68
C LEU A 98 -3.92 -11.97 13.00
N TYR A 99 -4.23 -12.26 14.26
CA TYR A 99 -4.34 -13.61 14.81
C TYR A 99 -5.77 -14.20 14.82
N SER A 100 -6.78 -13.42 14.43
CA SER A 100 -8.17 -13.90 14.38
C SER A 100 -8.97 -13.22 13.29
N GLY A 101 -10.01 -13.88 12.77
CA GLY A 101 -10.93 -13.31 11.77
C GLY A 101 -11.63 -12.05 12.27
N LYS A 102 -12.01 -11.99 13.56
CA LYS A 102 -12.59 -10.78 14.17
C LYS A 102 -11.60 -9.61 14.16
N PHE A 103 -10.34 -9.86 14.53
CA PHE A 103 -9.32 -8.81 14.54
C PHE A 103 -8.93 -8.36 13.13
N LEU A 104 -8.87 -9.30 12.18
CA LEU A 104 -8.69 -9.03 10.76
C LEU A 104 -9.80 -8.11 10.24
N LYS A 105 -11.07 -8.47 10.45
CA LYS A 105 -12.21 -7.65 10.04
C LYS A 105 -12.15 -6.26 10.64
N GLN A 106 -11.90 -6.16 11.95
CA GLN A 106 -11.78 -4.87 12.62
C GLN A 106 -10.69 -3.98 11.98
N LYS A 107 -9.53 -4.56 11.64
CA LYS A 107 -8.44 -3.81 11.00
C LYS A 107 -8.74 -3.46 9.56
N THR A 108 -9.42 -4.34 8.81
CA THR A 108 -9.92 -4.05 7.47
C THR A 108 -10.87 -2.86 7.49
N ASP A 109 -11.90 -2.89 8.34
CA ASP A 109 -12.87 -1.80 8.49
C ASP A 109 -12.15 -0.48 8.89
N TYR A 110 -11.20 -0.56 9.83
CA TYR A 110 -10.40 0.60 10.24
C TYR A 110 -9.60 1.21 9.09
N ILE A 111 -8.87 0.40 8.30
CA ILE A 111 -8.06 0.97 7.22
C ILE A 111 -8.95 1.56 6.13
N HIS A 112 -10.07 0.92 5.78
CA HIS A 112 -11.03 1.42 4.78
C HIS A 112 -11.71 2.72 5.19
N ALA A 113 -11.87 2.96 6.50
CA ALA A 113 -12.42 4.22 6.98
C ALA A 113 -11.45 5.41 6.87
N ASN A 114 -10.14 5.21 6.60
CA ASN A 114 -9.13 6.27 6.60
C ASN A 114 -9.41 7.42 5.61
N PRO A 115 -9.79 7.14 4.34
CA PRO A 115 -10.14 8.19 3.37
C PRO A 115 -11.27 9.11 3.82
N CYS A 116 -12.18 8.62 4.68
CA CYS A 116 -13.35 9.35 5.18
C CYS A 116 -13.07 10.15 6.46
N GLN A 117 -11.90 9.95 7.10
CA GLN A 117 -11.60 10.64 8.36
C GLN A 117 -11.52 12.15 8.15
N PRO A 118 -11.95 13.00 9.11
CA PRO A 118 -11.99 14.46 8.94
C PRO A 118 -10.68 15.10 8.48
N LYS A 119 -9.54 14.52 8.89
CA LYS A 119 -8.20 14.96 8.47
C LYS A 119 -7.95 14.77 6.97
N TRP A 120 -8.53 13.74 6.38
CA TRP A 120 -8.34 13.34 4.99
C TRP A 120 -9.46 13.86 4.12
N ASN A 121 -10.71 13.62 4.52
CA ASN A 121 -11.95 14.05 3.86
C ASN A 121 -11.89 13.87 2.33
N LEU A 122 -11.38 12.72 1.88
CA LEU A 122 -11.14 12.44 0.47
C LEU A 122 -12.42 11.97 -0.24
N VAL A 123 -13.29 11.27 0.48
CA VAL A 123 -14.57 10.73 0.03
C VAL A 123 -15.57 10.67 1.18
N ALA A 124 -16.86 10.62 0.86
CA ALA A 124 -17.93 10.48 1.85
C ALA A 124 -18.10 9.02 2.33
N HIS A 125 -17.90 8.04 1.45
CA HIS A 125 -18.01 6.62 1.78
C HIS A 125 -16.72 5.86 1.42
N PRO A 126 -16.31 4.85 2.22
CA PRO A 126 -15.09 4.07 1.97
C PRO A 126 -15.01 3.48 0.57
N VAL A 127 -16.14 2.99 0.06
CA VAL A 127 -16.27 2.35 -1.25
C VAL A 127 -16.00 3.29 -2.42
N ASP A 128 -16.11 4.60 -2.22
CA ASP A 128 -15.88 5.61 -3.26
C ASP A 128 -14.38 5.91 -3.45
N TYR A 129 -13.51 5.47 -2.54
CA TYR A 129 -12.08 5.74 -2.66
C TYR A 129 -11.42 4.76 -3.62
N TYR A 130 -11.16 5.22 -4.85
CA TYR A 130 -10.60 4.40 -5.95
C TYR A 130 -9.34 3.60 -5.59
N TYR A 131 -8.47 4.16 -4.74
CA TYR A 131 -7.23 3.51 -4.30
C TYR A 131 -7.37 2.74 -2.97
N SER A 132 -8.60 2.34 -2.62
CA SER A 132 -8.93 1.44 -1.52
C SER A 132 -9.52 0.14 -2.04
N SER A 133 -9.23 -0.95 -1.35
CA SER A 133 -9.90 -2.23 -1.53
C SER A 133 -11.29 -2.30 -0.87
N ALA A 134 -11.88 -1.19 -0.43
CA ALA A 134 -13.19 -1.18 0.23
C ALA A 134 -14.30 -1.68 -0.71
N ALA A 135 -14.31 -1.22 -1.97
CA ALA A 135 -15.31 -1.61 -2.96
C ALA A 135 -15.31 -3.12 -3.22
N TYR A 136 -14.16 -3.79 -3.15
CA TYR A 136 -14.05 -5.24 -3.30
C TYR A 136 -14.94 -6.00 -2.29
N TYR A 137 -15.01 -5.53 -1.05
CA TYR A 137 -15.80 -6.19 0.00
C TYR A 137 -17.28 -5.85 -0.04
N GLU A 138 -17.66 -4.77 -0.72
CA GLU A 138 -19.06 -4.36 -0.85
C GLU A 138 -19.71 -4.92 -2.12
N ASN A 139 -19.01 -4.84 -3.25
CA ASN A 139 -19.57 -5.13 -4.57
C ASN A 139 -18.65 -5.97 -5.47
N GLY A 140 -17.54 -6.50 -4.93
CA GLY A 140 -16.61 -7.35 -5.68
C GLY A 140 -15.71 -6.60 -6.67
N SER A 141 -15.74 -5.26 -6.69
CA SER A 141 -14.90 -4.47 -7.59
C SER A 141 -13.41 -4.55 -7.19
N ASP A 142 -12.59 -5.11 -8.07
CA ASP A 142 -11.13 -5.12 -7.96
C ASP A 142 -10.49 -4.65 -9.28
N PRO A 143 -10.48 -3.33 -9.55
CA PRO A 143 -9.97 -2.79 -10.81
C PRO A 143 -8.48 -3.08 -11.02
N PHE A 144 -7.74 -3.39 -9.95
CA PHE A 144 -6.31 -3.67 -10.01
C PHE A 144 -5.99 -5.18 -10.10
N GLN A 145 -6.99 -6.06 -9.97
CA GLN A 145 -6.82 -7.52 -9.99
C GLN A 145 -5.69 -7.97 -9.05
N LEU A 146 -5.76 -7.49 -7.81
CA LEU A 146 -4.72 -7.66 -6.79
C LEU A 146 -5.23 -8.49 -5.59
N LEU A 147 -6.53 -8.45 -5.34
CA LEU A 147 -7.08 -8.82 -4.04
C LEU A 147 -7.35 -10.32 -3.95
N THR A 148 -7.20 -10.84 -2.74
CA THR A 148 -7.61 -12.19 -2.35
C THR A 148 -8.52 -12.05 -1.14
N HIS A 149 -9.71 -12.64 -1.20
CA HIS A 149 -10.67 -12.54 -0.10
C HIS A 149 -10.08 -13.11 1.20
N PHE A 150 -10.45 -12.53 2.34
CA PHE A 150 -9.91 -12.98 3.62
C PHE A 150 -10.28 -14.42 4.00
N SER A 151 -11.30 -14.99 3.36
CA SER A 151 -11.69 -16.39 3.53
C SER A 151 -10.75 -17.37 2.81
N ASP A 152 -9.94 -16.87 1.87
CA ASP A 152 -9.07 -17.69 1.01
C ASP A 152 -7.58 -17.62 1.41
N ILE A 153 -7.31 -17.00 2.56
CA ILE A 153 -6.00 -16.84 3.19
C ILE A 153 -5.91 -17.59 4.51
#